data_AF-U3U3T0-F1
#
_entry.id   AF-U3U3T0-F1
#
_cell.length_a   1.000
_cell.length_b   1.000
_cell.length_c   1.000
_cell.angle_alpha   90.00
_cell.angle_beta   90.00
_cell.angle_gamma   90.00
#
_symmetry.space_group_name_H-M   'P 1'
#
loop_
_entity.id
_entity.type
_entity.pdbx_description
1 polymer ?
#
loop_
_entity_poly.entity_id
_entity_poly.type
_entity_poly.pdbx_seq_one_letter_code
_entity_poly.pdbx_strand_id
1 'polypeptide(L)'
;MIEDDYRIDYLRTHIEEMKKAVALDGVDRLGYTPWCCIDCVSFTTGQYSKRYGFIHVDKNDDGSGSFARSKKKSFAWYQQVIASNGEVL
;
A
#
# COMPACT_ATOMS: atom_id res chain seq x y z
N MET A 1 1.63 5.48 15.76
CA MET A 1 1.81 5.30 14.30
C MET A 1 1.81 3.80 14.04
N ILE A 2 1.18 3.32 12.97
CA ILE A 2 1.16 1.88 12.66
C ILE A 2 2.43 1.56 11.87
N GLU A 3 3.31 0.75 12.45
CA GLU A 3 4.54 0.26 11.84
C GLU A 3 4.22 -0.94 10.95
N ASP A 4 4.26 -0.74 9.63
CA ASP A 4 3.91 -1.75 8.64
C ASP A 4 5.05 -1.98 7.63
N ASP A 5 6.26 -2.13 8.15
CA ASP A 5 7.48 -2.35 7.35
C ASP A 5 7.36 -3.55 6.40
N TYR A 6 6.68 -4.62 6.80
CA TYR A 6 6.41 -5.77 5.93
C TYR A 6 5.67 -5.38 4.63
N ARG A 7 4.78 -4.38 4.69
CA ARG A 7 4.04 -3.89 3.52
C ARG A 7 4.93 -3.02 2.64
N ILE A 8 5.76 -2.19 3.27
CA ILE A 8 6.75 -1.37 2.59
C ILE A 8 7.69 -2.28 1.80
N ASP A 9 8.25 -3.30 2.44
CA ASP A 9 9.19 -4.23 1.81
C ASP A 9 8.52 -4.99 0.66
N TYR A 10 7.30 -5.49 0.86
CA TYR A 10 6.53 -6.14 -0.21
C TYR A 10 6.36 -5.23 -1.43
N LEU A 11 5.89 -3.99 -1.23
CA LEU A 11 5.66 -3.06 -2.33
C LEU A 11 6.96 -2.59 -2.97
N ARG A 12 8.01 -2.36 -2.18
CA ARG A 12 9.35 -2.00 -2.66
C ARG A 12 9.86 -3.02 -3.67
N THR A 13 9.87 -4.30 -3.30
CA THR A 13 10.36 -5.37 -4.19
C THR A 13 9.57 -5.43 -5.51
N HIS A 14 8.25 -5.22 -5.48
CA HIS A 14 7.45 -5.20 -6.71
C HIS A 14 7.72 -3.96 -7.57
N ILE A 15 7.96 -2.80 -6.96
CA ILE A 15 8.30 -1.57 -7.66
C ILE A 15 9.68 -1.68 -8.32
N GLU A 16 10.66 -2.29 -7.64
CA GLU A 16 11.99 -2.54 -8.19
C GLU A 16 11.95 -3.41 -9.45
N GLU A 17 11.22 -4.54 -9.40
CA GLU A 17 11.07 -5.42 -10.56
C GLU A 17 10.26 -4.75 -11.70
N MET A 18 9.23 -3.97 -11.35
CA MET A 18 8.50 -3.17 -12.35
C MET A 18 9.41 -2.15 -13.04
N LYS A 19 10.31 -1.49 -12.30
CA LYS A 19 11.29 -0.55 -12.89
C LYS A 19 12.22 -1.28 -13.86
N LYS A 20 12.69 -2.49 -13.52
CA LYS A 20 13.50 -3.31 -14.43
C LYS A 20 12.75 -3.67 -15.71
N ALA A 21 11.49 -4.07 -15.61
CA ALA A 21 10.68 -4.39 -16.78
C ALA A 21 10.53 -3.21 -17.76
N VAL A 22 10.38 -1.99 -17.23
CA VAL A 22 10.31 -0.78 -18.06
C VAL A 22 11.69 -0.42 -18.64
N ALA A 23 12.74 -0.42 -17.81
CA ALA A 23 14.05 0.08 -18.19
C ALA A 23 14.90 -0.90 -19.03
N LEU A 24 14.80 -2.20 -18.76
CA LEU A 24 15.61 -3.25 -19.39
C LEU A 24 14.85 -3.94 -20.51
N ASP A 25 13.57 -4.25 -20.29
CA ASP A 25 12.75 -5.01 -21.24
C ASP A 25 11.92 -4.11 -22.17
N GLY A 26 11.91 -2.79 -21.94
CA GLY A 26 11.24 -1.82 -22.80
C GLY A 26 9.71 -1.87 -22.75
N VAL A 27 9.13 -2.39 -21.67
CA VAL A 27 7.67 -2.49 -21.49
C VAL A 27 7.04 -1.10 -21.40
N ASP A 28 6.05 -0.84 -22.25
CA ASP A 28 5.23 0.37 -22.16
C ASP A 28 4.23 0.27 -21.00
N ARG A 29 4.44 1.09 -19.96
CA ARG A 29 3.70 1.04 -18.69
C ARG A 29 3.07 2.39 -18.35
N LEU A 30 1.74 2.42 -18.35
CA LEU A 30 0.94 3.61 -18.01
C LEU A 30 1.05 4.02 -16.53
N GLY A 31 1.14 3.08 -15.59
CA GLY A 31 1.18 3.39 -14.16
C GLY A 31 1.17 2.17 -13.25
N TYR A 32 1.14 2.42 -11.93
CA TYR A 32 1.08 1.39 -10.89
C TYR A 32 0.18 1.85 -9.74
N THR A 33 -0.86 1.07 -9.45
CA THR A 33 -1.88 1.40 -8.43
C THR A 33 -1.98 0.28 -7.40
N PRO A 34 -1.37 0.43 -6.21
CA PRO A 34 -1.50 -0.55 -5.13
C PRO A 34 -2.95 -0.81 -4.78
N TRP A 35 -3.29 -2.08 -4.59
CA TRP A 35 -4.64 -2.49 -4.21
C TRP A 35 -5.02 -1.96 -2.82
N CYS A 36 -6.26 -1.46 -2.69
CA CYS A 36 -6.83 -0.89 -1.47
C CYS A 36 -5.87 0.06 -0.75
N CYS A 37 -5.68 1.26 -1.29
CA CYS A 37 -4.85 2.32 -0.68
C CYS A 37 -5.35 2.78 0.71
N ILE A 38 -6.61 2.49 1.05
CA ILE A 38 -7.23 2.62 2.37
C ILE A 38 -7.72 1.23 2.82
N ASP A 39 -7.66 0.95 4.13
CA ASP A 39 -8.20 -0.31 4.67
C ASP A 39 -9.66 -0.52 4.22
N CYS A 40 -9.91 -1.67 3.60
CA CYS A 40 -11.15 -2.05 2.94
C CYS A 40 -11.58 -3.44 3.42
N VAL A 41 -12.86 -3.78 3.25
CA VAL A 41 -13.35 -5.14 3.53
C VAL A 41 -12.70 -6.11 2.54
N SER A 42 -12.06 -7.16 3.04
CA SER A 42 -11.39 -8.15 2.20
C SER A 42 -12.38 -8.98 1.38
N PHE A 43 -11.98 -9.39 0.18
CA PHE A 43 -12.86 -10.07 -0.78
C PHE A 43 -13.35 -11.45 -0.28
N THR A 44 -12.42 -12.34 0.08
CA THR A 44 -12.76 -13.75 0.35
C THR A 44 -13.49 -13.95 1.68
N THR A 45 -13.09 -13.23 2.73
CA THR A 45 -13.60 -13.47 4.09
C THR A 45 -14.47 -12.34 4.63
N GLY A 46 -14.61 -11.22 3.92
CA GLY A 46 -15.40 -10.08 4.38
C GLY A 46 -14.84 -9.41 5.63
N GLN A 47 -13.55 -9.62 5.94
CA GLN A 47 -12.91 -9.16 7.17
C GLN A 47 -12.20 -7.80 6.99
N TYR A 48 -12.24 -6.97 8.04
CA TYR A 48 -11.41 -5.78 8.28
C TYR A 48 -10.04 -6.12 8.88
N SER A 49 -9.90 -7.27 9.55
CA SER A 49 -8.63 -7.70 10.15
C SER A 49 -7.51 -7.90 9.12
N LYS A 50 -7.86 -8.26 7.88
CA LYS A 50 -6.92 -8.35 6.75
C LYS A 50 -6.74 -6.99 6.06
N ARG A 51 -5.71 -6.25 6.48
CA ARG A 51 -5.49 -4.84 6.13
C ARG A 51 -4.46 -4.66 5.02
N TYR A 52 -4.75 -3.76 4.07
CA TYR A 52 -3.90 -3.49 2.90
C TYR A 52 -3.48 -2.03 2.76
N GLY A 53 -4.24 -1.07 3.33
CA GLY A 53 -4.07 0.33 2.98
C GLY A 53 -2.89 1.03 3.61
N PHE A 54 -2.46 2.13 3.02
CA PHE A 54 -1.58 3.12 3.63
C PHE A 54 -2.31 3.93 4.71
N ILE A 55 -3.63 4.02 4.56
CA ILE A 55 -4.54 4.65 5.51
C ILE A 55 -5.23 3.56 6.32
N HIS A 56 -5.04 3.61 7.63
CA HIS A 56 -5.78 2.76 8.55
C HIS A 56 -7.19 3.28 8.77
N VAL A 57 -8.15 2.37 8.86
CA VAL A 57 -9.52 2.65 9.28
C VAL A 57 -9.79 1.91 10.59
N ASP A 58 -10.18 2.67 11.61
CA ASP A 58 -10.59 2.15 12.92
C ASP A 58 -11.94 1.44 12.81
N LYS A 59 -11.89 0.20 12.33
CA LYS A 59 -13.01 -0.72 12.21
C LYS A 59 -12.51 -2.15 12.31
N ASN A 60 -13.21 -2.99 13.07
CA ASN A 60 -12.86 -4.39 13.32
C ASN A 60 -13.99 -5.35 12.92
N ASP A 61 -13.67 -6.64 12.86
CA ASP A 61 -14.58 -7.72 12.43
C ASP A 61 -15.77 -7.90 13.39
N ASP A 62 -15.59 -7.61 14.67
CA ASP A 62 -16.63 -7.63 15.70
C ASP A 62 -17.58 -6.41 15.65
N GLY A 63 -17.37 -5.50 14.69
CA GLY A 63 -18.13 -4.28 14.53
C GLY A 63 -17.66 -3.10 15.39
N SER A 64 -16.67 -3.28 16.26
CA SER A 64 -16.07 -2.17 17.02
C SER A 64 -15.27 -1.22 16.12
N GLY A 65 -15.06 0.01 16.59
CA GLY A 65 -14.30 1.05 15.90
C GLY A 65 -15.15 2.24 15.45
N SER A 66 -14.51 3.41 15.38
CA SER A 66 -15.12 4.72 15.12
C SER A 66 -15.18 5.13 13.65
N PHE A 67 -14.60 4.32 12.75
CA PHE A 67 -14.25 4.72 11.38
C PHE A 67 -13.30 5.92 11.30
N ALA A 68 -12.58 6.29 12.37
CA ALA A 68 -11.51 7.26 12.27
C ALA A 68 -10.41 6.77 11.32
N ARG A 69 -9.75 7.71 10.62
CA ARG A 69 -8.65 7.41 9.69
C ARG A 69 -7.34 7.87 10.30
N SER A 70 -6.31 7.04 10.18
CA SER A 70 -4.95 7.40 10.60
C SER A 70 -3.91 6.94 9.59
N LYS A 71 -2.80 7.66 9.52
CA LYS A 71 -1.68 7.35 8.62
C LYS A 71 -0.86 6.19 9.20
N LYS A 72 -0.58 5.19 8.38
CA LYS A 72 0.46 4.19 8.67
C LYS A 72 1.82 4.72 8.23
N LYS A 73 2.90 4.06 8.63
CA LYS A 73 4.26 4.43 8.20
C LYS A 73 4.40 4.38 6.68
N SER A 74 3.81 3.36 6.06
CA SER A 74 3.75 3.20 4.61
C SER A 74 3.09 4.38 3.86
N PHE A 75 2.30 5.23 4.53
CA PHE A 75 1.73 6.44 3.93
C PHE A 75 2.82 7.44 3.51
N ALA A 76 3.69 7.80 4.45
CA ALA A 76 4.76 8.77 4.20
C ALA A 76 5.80 8.19 3.23
N TRP A 77 6.08 6.89 3.37
CA TRP A 77 6.90 6.14 2.43
C TRP A 77 6.36 6.24 1.00
N TYR A 78 5.09 5.88 0.77
CA TYR A 78 4.52 5.90 -0.59
C TYR A 78 4.39 7.33 -1.16
N GLN A 79 4.19 8.33 -0.29
CA GLN A 79 4.28 9.73 -0.69
C GLN A 79 5.67 10.08 -1.25
N GLN A 80 6.75 9.59 -0.63
CA GLN A 80 8.12 9.80 -1.10
C GLN A 80 8.42 9.02 -2.39
N VAL A 81 7.90 7.81 -2.52
CA VAL A 81 7.97 7.02 -3.76
C VAL A 81 7.36 7.81 -4.91
N ILE A 82 6.15 8.36 -4.75
CA ILE A 82 5.50 9.17 -5.79
C ILE A 82 6.31 10.44 -6.08
N ALA A 83 6.73 11.17 -5.05
CA ALA A 83 7.44 12.44 -5.20
C ALA A 83 8.81 12.29 -5.90
N SER A 84 9.47 11.15 -5.71
CA SER A 84 10.73 10.80 -6.38
C SER A 84 10.55 10.03 -7.69
N ASN A 85 9.31 9.85 -8.17
CA ASN A 85 8.99 9.00 -9.32
C ASN A 85 9.58 7.58 -9.23
N GLY A 86 9.61 7.01 -8.01
CA GLY A 86 10.15 5.68 -7.75
C GLY A 86 11.67 5.59 -7.65
N GLU A 87 12.39 6.72 -7.56
CA GLU A 87 13.85 6.73 -7.33
C GLU A 87 14.23 6.52 -5.86
N VAL A 88 13.33 6.86 -4.93
CA VAL A 88 13.52 6.60 -3.49
C VAL A 88 12.44 5.62 -3.01
N LEU A 89 12.87 4.42 -2.58
CA LEU A 89 12.03 3.33 -2.10
C LEU A 89 12.44 2.88 -0.68
#